data_AF-A0A7J8MF51-F1
#
_entry.id   AF-A0A7J8MF51-F1
#
_cell.length_a   1.000
_cell.length_b   1.000
_cell.length_c   1.000
_cell.angle_alpha   90.00
_cell.angle_beta   90.00
_cell.angle_gamma   90.00
#
_symmetry.space_group_name_H-M   'P 1'
#
loop_
_entity.id
_entity.type
_entity.pdbx_description
1 polymer ?
#
loop_
_entity_poly.entity_id
_entity_poly.type
_entity_poly.pdbx_seq_one_letter_code
_entity_poly.pdbx_strand_id
1 'polypeptide(L)'
;MLTQQVSPTGDPVLFLQLAFTATFFAGLFQASLGFLRLGFIIDFLSKATLIGFMAGAAIIVSLQQLKSLLGITHFTKKMGFIPVMTSVFHNSREWSWQTILMGFSFLVFLLVARHVVGLITSP
;
A
#
# COMPACT_ATOMS: atom_id res chain seq x y z
N MET A 1 -1.84 11.98 -2.83
CA MET A 1 -1.85 13.44 -2.62
C MET A 1 -1.29 14.17 -3.82
N LEU A 2 -0.09 13.82 -4.33
CA LEU A 2 0.46 14.40 -5.57
C LEU A 2 -0.40 14.14 -6.82
N THR A 3 -0.97 12.94 -6.94
CA THR A 3 -1.85 12.53 -8.05
C THR A 3 -3.16 13.34 -8.15
N GLN A 4 -3.51 14.11 -7.10
CA GLN A 4 -4.68 14.99 -7.12
C GLN A 4 -4.36 16.41 -7.58
N GLN A 5 -3.08 16.81 -7.51
CA GLN A 5 -2.61 18.15 -7.93
C GLN A 5 -1.92 18.10 -9.31
N VAL A 6 -1.25 16.99 -9.63
CA VAL A 6 -0.56 16.78 -10.91
C VAL A 6 -0.92 15.41 -11.46
N SER A 7 -1.45 15.38 -12.68
CA SER A 7 -1.82 14.14 -13.36
C SER A 7 -0.55 13.40 -13.81
N PRO A 8 -0.34 12.13 -13.39
CA PRO A 8 0.85 11.34 -13.78
C PRO A 8 0.99 11.15 -15.29
N THR A 9 -0.13 11.21 -16.02
CA THR A 9 -0.21 11.01 -17.46
C THR A 9 -0.09 12.31 -18.26
N GLY A 10 -0.28 13.47 -17.61
CA GLY A 10 -0.19 14.78 -18.26
C GLY A 10 1.24 15.31 -18.23
N ASP A 11 1.84 15.37 -17.03
CA ASP A 11 3.21 15.88 -16.83
C ASP A 11 4.02 14.91 -15.95
N PRO A 12 4.48 13.78 -16.51
CA PRO A 12 5.19 12.75 -15.77
C PRO A 12 6.49 13.25 -15.11
N VAL A 13 7.19 14.17 -15.78
CA VAL A 13 8.44 14.77 -15.27
C VAL A 13 8.19 15.60 -14.02
N LEU A 14 7.12 16.41 -13.99
CA LEU A 14 6.76 17.23 -12.84
C LEU A 14 6.34 16.36 -11.65
N PHE A 15 5.53 15.32 -11.90
CA PHE A 15 5.15 14.36 -10.86
C PHE A 15 6.38 13.70 -10.22
N LEU A 16 7.35 13.28 -11.04
CA LEU A 16 8.57 12.64 -10.58
C LEU A 16 9.46 13.60 -9.77
N GLN A 17 9.61 14.85 -10.23
CA GLN A 17 10.35 15.88 -9.50
C GLN A 17 9.74 16.16 -8.13
N LEU A 18 8.41 16.28 -8.04
CA LEU A 18 7.72 16.49 -6.77
C LEU A 18 7.87 15.28 -5.84
N ALA A 19 7.74 14.07 -6.38
CA ALA A 19 7.93 12.84 -5.60
C ALA A 19 9.35 12.75 -5.03
N PHE A 20 10.37 12.97 -5.87
CA PHE A 20 11.76 12.93 -5.40
C PHE A 20 12.09 14.03 -4.40
N THR A 21 11.60 15.25 -4.63
CA THR A 21 11.82 16.36 -3.68
C THR A 21 11.18 16.03 -2.33
N ALA A 22 9.94 15.53 -2.33
CA ALA A 22 9.26 15.12 -1.09
C ALA A 22 10.00 13.98 -0.37
N THR A 23 10.41 12.93 -1.09
CA THR A 23 11.16 11.81 -0.52
C THR A 23 12.54 12.24 -0.01
N PHE A 24 13.21 13.16 -0.72
CA PHE A 24 14.50 13.71 -0.29
C PHE A 24 14.36 14.47 1.03
N PHE A 25 13.39 15.37 1.15
CA PHE A 25 13.14 16.08 2.42
C PHE A 25 12.74 15.12 3.54
N ALA A 26 11.89 14.13 3.27
CA ALA A 26 11.54 13.11 4.26
C ALA A 26 12.79 12.35 4.76
N GLY A 27 13.68 11.97 3.86
CA GLY A 27 14.95 11.33 4.20
C GLY A 27 15.91 12.25 4.97
N LEU A 28 15.98 13.53 4.60
CA LEU A 28 16.79 14.53 5.30
C LEU A 28 16.31 14.74 6.73
N PHE A 29 14.99 14.85 6.95
CA PHE A 29 14.41 14.91 8.29
C PHE A 29 14.72 13.63 9.07
N GLN A 30 14.52 12.46 8.47
CA GLN A 30 14.81 11.18 9.12
C GLN A 30 16.28 11.06 9.52
N ALA A 31 17.22 11.46 8.65
CA ALA A 31 18.65 11.46 8.93
C ALA A 31 19.01 12.46 10.05
N SER A 32 18.40 13.65 10.03
CA SER A 32 18.62 14.67 11.07
C SER A 32 18.13 14.21 12.44
N LEU A 33 16.94 13.61 12.51
CA LEU A 33 16.40 13.01 13.74
C LEU A 33 17.29 11.87 14.24
N GLY A 34 17.80 11.04 13.33
CA GLY A 34 18.75 9.96 13.64
C GLY A 34 20.08 10.47 14.20
N PHE A 35 20.64 11.53 13.59
CA PHE A 35 21.87 12.18 14.07
C PHE A 35 21.68 12.78 15.46
N LEU A 36 20.54 13.41 15.73
CA LEU A 36 20.15 13.94 17.03
C LEU A 36 19.75 12.85 18.05
N ARG A 37 19.79 11.56 17.65
CA ARG A 37 19.37 10.40 18.47
C ARG A 37 17.96 10.54 19.04
N LEU A 38 17.05 11.18 18.31
CA LEU A 38 15.65 11.37 18.70
C LEU A 38 14.79 10.10 18.55
N GLY A 39 15.42 8.93 18.42
CA GLY A 39 14.74 7.64 18.41
C GLY A 39 13.97 7.34 19.69
N PHE A 40 14.36 7.95 20.82
CA PHE A 40 13.67 7.81 22.11
C PHE A 40 12.19 8.24 22.04
N ILE A 41 11.82 9.12 21.10
CA ILE A 41 10.43 9.58 20.95
C ILE A 41 9.51 8.42 20.58
N ILE A 42 10.01 7.43 19.85
CA ILE A 42 9.24 6.24 19.46
C ILE A 42 8.95 5.36 20.69
N ASP A 43 9.84 5.34 21.69
CA ASP A 43 9.66 4.59 22.93
C ASP A 43 8.53 5.17 23.81
N PHE A 44 8.16 6.43 23.58
CA PHE A 44 7.00 7.05 24.23
C PHE A 44 5.65 6.69 23.57
N LEU A 45 5.65 6.09 22.37
CA LEU A 45 4.43 5.61 21.75
C LEU A 45 4.03 4.27 22.36
N SER A 46 2.77 4.17 22.80
CA SER A 46 2.26 2.91 23.32
C SER A 46 2.31 1.81 22.26
N LYS A 47 2.63 0.58 22.67
CA LYS A 47 2.57 -0.60 21.81
C LYS A 47 1.21 -0.76 21.12
N ALA A 48 0.12 -0.39 21.81
CA ALA A 48 -1.23 -0.41 21.27
C ALA A 48 -1.40 0.58 20.10
N THR A 49 -0.83 1.79 20.21
CA THR A 49 -0.89 2.81 19.16
C THR A 49 -0.11 2.38 17.92
N LEU A 50 1.09 1.82 18.10
CA LEU A 50 1.90 1.31 16.99
C LEU A 50 1.21 0.16 16.25
N ILE A 51 0.66 -0.82 16.99
CA ILE A 51 -0.08 -1.94 16.41
C ILE A 51 -1.35 -1.44 15.70
N GLY A 52 -2.08 -0.49 16.29
CA GLY A 52 -3.27 0.11 15.68
C GLY A 52 -2.97 0.84 14.37
N PHE A 53 -1.89 1.62 14.33
CA PHE A 53 -1.44 2.29 13.11
C PHE A 53 -1.03 1.29 12.02
N MET A 54 -0.24 0.27 12.37
CA MET A 54 0.17 -0.77 11.44
C MET A 54 -1.02 -1.57 10.89
N ALA A 55 -1.99 -1.92 11.74
CA ALA A 55 -3.21 -2.61 11.33
C ALA A 55 -4.04 -1.74 10.37
N GLY A 56 -4.20 -0.45 10.67
CA GLY A 56 -4.89 0.50 9.79
C GLY A 56 -4.20 0.62 8.42
N ALA A 57 -2.87 0.77 8.40
CA ALA A 57 -2.09 0.80 7.17
C ALA A 57 -2.23 -0.53 6.38
N ALA A 58 -2.19 -1.68 7.06
CA ALA A 58 -2.36 -2.99 6.44
C ALA A 58 -3.73 -3.16 5.77
N ILE A 59 -4.80 -2.65 6.39
CA ILE A 59 -6.15 -2.65 5.79
C ILE A 59 -6.16 -1.80 4.51
N ILE A 60 -5.64 -0.58 4.56
CA ILE A 60 -5.60 0.32 3.38
C ILE A 60 -4.81 -0.29 2.23
N VAL A 61 -3.64 -0.87 2.53
CA VAL A 61 -2.81 -1.56 1.52
C VAL A 61 -3.54 -2.76 0.94
N SER A 62 -4.19 -3.58 1.77
CA SER A 62 -4.95 -4.76 1.31
C SER A 62 -6.10 -4.37 0.40
N LEU A 63 -6.85 -3.32 0.73
CA LEU A 63 -7.89 -2.77 -0.14
C LEU A 63 -7.33 -2.26 -1.48
N GLN A 64 -6.15 -1.65 -1.46
CA GLN A 64 -5.50 -1.19 -2.67
C GLN A 64 -4.97 -2.34 -3.54
N GLN A 65 -4.67 -3.51 -2.96
CA GLN A 65 -4.34 -4.72 -3.71
C GLN A 65 -5.57 -5.40 -4.30
N LEU A 66 -6.74 -5.28 -3.65
CA LEU A 66 -8.00 -5.84 -4.14
C LEU A 66 -8.35 -5.33 -5.56
N LYS A 67 -8.05 -4.06 -5.87
CA LYS A 67 -8.24 -3.51 -7.23
C LYS A 67 -7.44 -4.30 -8.29
N SER A 68 -6.22 -4.72 -7.93
CA SER A 68 -5.31 -5.43 -8.81
C SER A 68 -5.74 -6.87 -8.98
N LEU A 69 -6.27 -7.48 -7.91
CA LEU A 69 -6.80 -8.84 -7.93
C LEU A 69 -8.09 -8.93 -8.75
N LEU A 70 -9.00 -7.95 -8.63
CA LEU A 70 -10.26 -7.92 -9.37
C LEU A 70 -10.13 -7.45 -10.83
N GLY A 71 -8.97 -6.88 -11.21
CA GLY A 71 -8.71 -6.43 -12.58
C GLY A 71 -9.53 -5.20 -13.02
N ILE A 72 -10.01 -4.39 -12.08
CA ILE A 72 -10.85 -3.22 -12.37
C ILE A 72 -9.96 -2.11 -12.96
N THR A 73 -10.19 -1.74 -14.22
CA THR A 73 -9.42 -0.71 -14.94
C THR A 73 -9.85 0.71 -14.55
N HIS A 74 -11.14 0.92 -14.29
CA HIS A 74 -11.69 2.18 -13.80
C HIS A 74 -11.81 2.23 -12.28
N PHE A 75 -10.66 2.21 -11.60
CA PHE A 75 -10.62 2.33 -10.14
C PHE A 75 -10.60 3.79 -9.68
N THR A 76 -11.38 4.10 -8.64
CA THR A 76 -11.42 5.46 -8.09
C THR A 76 -10.04 5.91 -7.60
N LYS A 77 -9.67 7.16 -7.88
CA LYS A 77 -8.38 7.74 -7.45
C LYS A 77 -8.32 8.05 -5.93
N LYS A 78 -9.43 7.82 -5.20
CA LYS A 78 -9.55 8.10 -3.76
C LYS A 78 -9.14 6.88 -2.93
N MET A 79 -8.11 7.03 -2.09
CA MET A 79 -7.55 5.96 -1.22
C MET A 79 -8.33 5.79 0.10
N GLY A 80 -9.66 5.90 0.07
CA GLY A 80 -10.51 5.72 1.27
C GLY A 80 -11.21 4.36 1.28
N PHE A 81 -11.46 3.79 2.46
CA PHE A 81 -12.19 2.51 2.59
C PHE A 81 -13.55 2.54 1.88
N ILE A 82 -14.37 3.54 2.21
CA ILE A 82 -15.72 3.72 1.64
C ILE A 82 -15.68 3.82 0.10
N PRO A 83 -14.93 4.76 -0.51
CA PRO A 83 -14.93 4.88 -1.98
C PRO A 83 -14.35 3.66 -2.70
N VAL A 84 -13.41 2.92 -2.07
CA VAL A 84 -12.88 1.66 -2.62
C VAL A 84 -13.96 0.58 -2.62
N MET A 85 -14.66 0.38 -1.50
CA MET A 85 -15.76 -0.60 -1.42
C MET A 85 -16.89 -0.26 -2.39
N THR A 86 -17.32 1.01 -2.43
CA THR A 86 -18.35 1.45 -3.39
C THR A 86 -17.92 1.21 -4.85
N SER A 87 -16.65 1.43 -5.19
CA SER A 87 -16.15 1.17 -6.56
C SER A 87 -16.14 -0.32 -6.90
N VAL A 88 -15.80 -1.18 -5.93
CA VAL A 88 -15.82 -2.64 -6.12
C VAL A 88 -17.23 -3.14 -6.39
N PHE A 89 -18.22 -2.69 -5.63
CA PHE A 89 -19.61 -3.12 -5.80
C PHE A 89 -20.28 -2.52 -7.04
N HIS A 90 -20.02 -1.25 -7.35
CA HIS A 90 -20.65 -0.57 -8.49
C HIS A 90 -20.05 -1.01 -9.84
N ASN A 91 -18.74 -1.27 -9.89
CA ASN A 91 -18.05 -1.73 -11.11
C ASN A 91 -17.96 -3.27 -11.19
N SER A 92 -18.87 -3.99 -10.54
CA SER A 92 -18.89 -5.48 -10.53
C SER A 92 -19.01 -6.11 -11.93
N ARG A 93 -19.42 -5.33 -12.93
CA ARG A 93 -19.58 -5.77 -14.32
C ARG A 93 -18.27 -5.77 -15.12
N GLU A 94 -17.23 -5.09 -14.64
CA GLU A 94 -15.89 -5.07 -15.25
C GLU A 94 -14.95 -6.16 -14.69
N TRP A 95 -15.45 -7.05 -13.84
CA TRP A 95 -14.63 -8.11 -13.25
C TRP A 95 -14.06 -9.03 -14.33
N SER A 96 -12.74 -8.99 -14.49
CA SER A 96 -12.04 -9.94 -15.34
C SER A 96 -11.77 -11.21 -14.56
N TRP A 97 -12.52 -12.27 -14.85
CA TRP A 97 -12.33 -13.59 -14.27
C TRP A 97 -10.89 -14.11 -14.44
N GLN A 98 -10.22 -13.73 -15.54
CA GLN A 98 -8.83 -14.10 -15.83
C GLN A 98 -7.86 -13.52 -14.79
N THR A 99 -8.01 -12.24 -14.45
CA THR A 99 -7.16 -11.55 -13.47
C THR A 99 -7.41 -12.08 -12.07
N ILE A 100 -8.67 -12.36 -11.72
CA ILE A 100 -9.04 -12.93 -10.42
C ILE A 100 -8.41 -14.32 -10.26
N LEU A 101 -8.54 -15.18 -11.27
CA LEU A 101 -7.97 -16.53 -11.22
C LEU A 101 -6.45 -16.50 -11.10
N MET A 102 -5.78 -15.65 -11.89
CA MET A 102 -4.32 -15.51 -11.84
C MET A 102 -3.86 -14.95 -10.49
N GLY A 103 -4.49 -13.88 -9.99
CA GLY A 103 -4.18 -13.27 -8.71
C GLY A 103 -4.40 -14.22 -7.53
N PHE A 104 -5.51 -14.96 -7.54
CA PHE A 104 -5.81 -15.95 -6.51
C PHE A 104 -4.84 -17.13 -6.56
N SER A 105 -4.52 -17.65 -7.75
CA SER A 105 -3.52 -18.71 -7.91
C SER A 105 -2.16 -18.30 -7.38
N PHE A 106 -1.71 -17.08 -7.68
CA PHE A 106 -0.46 -16.54 -7.14
C PHE A 106 -0.49 -16.36 -5.63
N LEU A 107 -1.61 -15.87 -5.09
CA LEU A 107 -1.78 -15.71 -3.65
C LEU A 107 -1.70 -17.06 -2.93
N VAL A 108 -2.40 -18.08 -3.43
CA VAL A 108 -2.34 -19.45 -2.90
C VAL A 108 -0.92 -20.00 -2.99
N PHE A 109 -0.25 -19.85 -4.14
CA PHE A 109 1.13 -20.27 -4.32
C PHE A 109 2.08 -19.62 -3.30
N LEU A 110 1.99 -18.31 -3.08
CA LEU A 110 2.80 -17.59 -2.11
C LEU A 110 2.52 -18.03 -0.66
N LEU A 111 1.25 -18.29 -0.32
CA LEU A 111 0.87 -18.77 1.00
C LEU A 111 1.37 -20.20 1.25
N VAL A 112 1.27 -21.08 0.26
CA VAL A 112 1.80 -22.45 0.33
C VAL A 112 3.32 -22.43 0.44
N ALA A 113 4.00 -21.66 -0.40
CA ALA A 113 5.46 -21.50 -0.34
C ALA A 113 5.89 -20.99 1.04
N ARG A 114 5.20 -19.99 1.59
CA ARG A 114 5.46 -19.51 2.95
C ARG A 114 5.23 -20.58 4.01
N HIS A 115 4.19 -21.40 3.89
CA HIS A 115 3.90 -22.47 4.84
C HIS A 115 4.96 -23.59 4.78
N VAL A 116 5.37 -23.98 3.58
CA VAL A 116 6.44 -24.98 3.36
C VAL A 116 7.78 -24.47 3.88
N VAL A 117 8.15 -23.22 3.59
CA VAL A 117 9.37 -22.61 4.17
C VAL A 117 9.28 -22.56 5.69
N GLY A 118 8.14 -22.17 6.25
CA GLY A 118 7.92 -22.18 7.70
C GLY A 118 8.11 -23.57 8.32
N LEU A 119 7.69 -24.64 7.63
CA LEU A 119 7.91 -26.04 8.01
C LEU A 119 9.39 -26.46 7.94
N ILE A 120 10.14 -25.97 6.95
CA ILE A 120 11.56 -26.28 6.77
C ILE A 120 12.46 -25.51 7.74
N THR A 121 12.10 -24.27 8.08
CA THR A 121 12.87 -23.41 9.00
C THR A 121 12.44 -23.52 10.47
N SER A 122 11.45 -24.36 10.79
CA SER A 122 11.12 -24.67 12.19
C SER A 122 12.11 -25.72 12.71
N PRO A 123 12.85 -25.45 13.80
CA PRO A 123 13.75 -26.43 14.42
C PRO A 123 12.99 -27.62 15.01
#